data_AF-A0A0G0AS69-F1
#
_entry.id   AF-A0A0G0AS69-F1
#
_cell.length_a   1.000
_cell.length_b   1.000
_cell.length_c   1.000
_cell.angle_alpha   90.00
_cell.angle_beta   90.00
_cell.angle_gamma   90.00
#
_symmetry.space_group_name_H-M   'P 1'
#
loop_
_entity.id
_entity.type
_entity.pdbx_description
1 polymer ?
#
loop_
_entity_poly.entity_id
_entity_poly.type
_entity_poly.pdbx_seq_one_letter_code
_entity_poly.pdbx_strand_id
1 'polypeptide(L)' 'MNLMKIAFFGTPKYSLIILDKLIKSGYKICCCVTKPAAKIGRDQVF' A
#
# COMPACT_ATOMS: atom_id res chain seq x y z
N MET A 1 -15.84 -17.50 0.69
CA MET A 1 -15.19 -16.24 0.23
C MET A 1 -14.94 -15.37 1.44
N ASN A 2 -13.70 -14.97 1.73
CA ASN A 2 -13.40 -14.19 2.93
C ASN A 2 -14.04 -12.79 2.81
N LEU A 3 -14.92 -12.43 3.74
CA LEU A 3 -15.73 -11.19 3.71
C LEU A 3 -14.99 -9.97 4.24
N MET A 4 -13.81 -10.18 4.84
CA MET A 4 -13.04 -9.12 5.48
C MET A 4 -12.52 -8.11 4.45
N LYS A 5 -12.94 -6.86 4.62
CA LYS A 5 -12.47 -5.72 3.84
C LYS A 5 -11.34 -5.03 4.60
N ILE A 6 -10.21 -4.82 3.95
CA ILE A 6 -9.02 -4.19 4.54
C ILE A 6 -8.80 -2.81 3.92
N ALA A 7 -8.54 -1.81 4.76
CA ALA A 7 -7.92 -0.55 4.35
C ALA A 7 -6.42 -0.64 4.65
N PHE A 8 -5.57 -0.45 3.65
CA PHE A 8 -4.12 -0.56 3.81
C PHE A 8 -3.49 0.83 3.96
N PHE A 9 -2.63 1.02 4.96
CA PHE A 9 -1.93 2.28 5.20
C PHE A 9 -0.43 2.06 4.98
N GLY A 10 0.13 2.74 3.99
CA GLY A 10 1.53 2.55 3.64
C GLY A 10 2.00 3.54 2.58
N THR A 11 3.30 3.85 2.60
CA THR A 11 3.92 4.84 1.71
C THR A 11 5.31 4.41 1.26
N PRO A 12 6.27 4.14 2.16
CA PRO A 12 7.60 3.75 1.72
C PRO A 12 7.61 2.39 1.02
N LYS A 13 8.69 2.14 0.27
CA LYS A 13 8.84 0.92 -0.56
C LYS A 13 8.66 -0.39 0.22
N TYR A 14 9.01 -0.43 1.51
CA TYR A 14 8.82 -1.62 2.35
C TYR A 14 7.33 -1.96 2.52
N SER A 15 6.44 -0.95 2.54
CA SER A 15 4.99 -1.14 2.70
C SER A 15 4.41 -1.95 1.54
N LEU A 16 4.97 -1.80 0.33
CA LEU A 16 4.51 -2.50 -0.86
C LEU A 16 4.68 -4.02 -0.75
N ILE A 17 5.71 -4.50 -0.05
CA ILE A 17 5.96 -5.93 0.19
C ILE A 17 4.80 -6.54 0.99
N ILE A 18 4.29 -5.79 1.97
CA ILE A 18 3.18 -6.22 2.82
C ILE A 18 1.88 -6.19 2.02
N LEU A 19 1.64 -5.13 1.25
CA LEU A 19 0.46 -5.00 0.40
C LEU A 19 0.38 -6.14 -0.62
N ASP A 20 1.48 -6.44 -1.30
CA ASP A 20 1.57 -7.54 -2.27
C ASP A 20 1.25 -8.90 -1.62
N LYS A 21 1.78 -9.14 -0.41
CA LYS A 21 1.50 -10.38 0.31
C LYS A 21 0.04 -10.50 0.73
N LEU A 22 -0.60 -9.41 1.18
CA LEU A 22 -2.02 -9.40 1.53
C LEU A 22 -2.90 -9.71 0.31
N ILE A 23 -2.60 -9.13 -0.85
CA ILE A 23 -3.31 -9.39 -2.10
C ILE A 23 -3.15 -10.85 -2.52
N LYS A 24 -1.91 -11.37 -2.51
CA LYS A 24 -1.60 -12.77 -2.85
C LYS A 24 -2.21 -13.78 -1.89
N SER A 25 -2.41 -13.41 -0.62
CA SER A 25 -3.12 -14.23 0.36
C SER A 25 -4.65 -14.20 0.21
N GLY A 26 -5.18 -13.48 -0.78
CA GLY A 26 -6.61 -13.46 -1.09
C GLY A 26 -7.44 -12.51 -0.22
N TYR A 27 -6.81 -11.57 0.48
CA TYR A 27 -7.53 -10.54 1.21
C TYR A 27 -8.08 -9.47 0.26
N LYS A 28 -9.28 -8.96 0.57
CA LYS A 28 -9.89 -7.87 -0.18
C LYS A 28 -9.43 -6.51 0.34
N ILE A 29 -8.39 -5.96 -0.30
CA ILE A 29 -7.98 -4.56 -0.10
C ILE A 29 -9.00 -3.64 -0.79
N CYS A 30 -9.66 -2.78 -0.02
CA CYS A 30 -10.70 -1.88 -0.55
C CYS A 30 -10.16 -0.48 -0.87
N CYS A 31 -9.15 -0.03 -0.12
CA CYS A 31 -8.49 1.25 -0.35
C CYS A 31 -7.08 1.23 0.23
N CYS A 32 -6.24 2.12 -0.30
CA CYS A 32 -4.89 2.38 0.19
C CYS A 32 -4.78 3.84 0.61
N VAL A 33 -4.26 4.10 1.79
CA VAL A 33 -3.95 5.43 2.30
C VAL A 33 -2.43 5.59 2.32
N THR A 34 -1.95 6.62 1.63
CA THR A 34 -0.53 6.95 1.54
C THR A 34 -0.33 8.43 1.84
N LYS A 35 0.88 8.81 2.28
CA LYS A 35 1.29 10.20 2.35
C LYS A 35 1.17 10.84 0.95
N PRO A 36 0.84 12.13 0.88
CA PRO A 36 0.88 12.87 -0.38
C PRO A 36 2.24 12.72 -1.05
N ALA A 37 2.24 12.70 -2.39
CA ALA A 37 3.46 12.70 -3.18
C ALA A 37 4.34 13.88 -2.75
N ALA A 38 5.60 13.59 -2.47
CA ALA A 38 6.58 14.58 -2.05
C ALA A 38 7.86 14.38 -2.84
N LYS A 39 8.63 15.45 -2.99
CA LYS A 39 9.97 15.35 -3.55
C LYS A 39 10.84 14.55 -2.59
N ILE A 40 11.52 13.54 -3.10
CA ILE A 40 12.50 12.75 -2.36
C ILE A 40 13.78 12.57 -3.21
N GLY A 41 14.93 12.48 -2.54
CA GLY A 41 16.23 12.44 -3.23
C GLY A 41 16.54 13.72 -4.01
N ARG A 42 17.18 13.58 -5.17
CA ARG A 42 17.52 14.68 -6.11
C ARG A 42 16.32 15.02 -7.00
N ASP A 43 15.26 15.60 -6.43
CA ASP A 43 14.01 15.97 -7.13
C ASP A 43 13.19 14.82 -7.75
N GLN A 44 13.29 13.60 -7.21
CA GLN A 44 12.40 12.51 -7.65
C GLN A 44 11.03 12.68 -7.00
N VAL A 45 9.96 12.50 -7.79
CA VAL A 45 8.58 12.46 -7.30
C VAL A 45 8.19 11.00 -7.12
N PHE A 46 7.55 10.68 -5.99
CA PHE A 46 7.16 9.34 -5.57
C PHE A 46 5.70 9.30 -5.16
#